data_AF-A0A847ZWU0-F1
#
_entry.id   AF-A0A847ZWU0-F1
#
_cell.length_a   1.000
_cell.length_b   1.000
_cell.length_c   1.000
_cell.angle_alpha   90.00
_cell.angle_beta   90.00
_cell.angle_gamma   90.00
#
_symmetry.space_group_name_H-M   'P 1'
#
loop_
_entity.id
_entity.type
_entity.pdbx_description
1 polymer ?
#
loop_
_entity_poly.entity_id
_entity_poly.type
_entity_poly.pdbx_seq_one_letter_code
_entity_poly.pdbx_strand_id
1 'polypeptide(L)' 'MDLDDLLNPKPKLAVGEPLDAISVDELQQRIVAFETEITRLKSEISKKQASKAAADAFFKS' A
#
# COMPACT_ATOMS: atom_id res chain seq x y z
N MET A 1 15.03 13.90 -14.23
CA MET A 1 15.21 13.45 -12.83
C MET A 1 16.55 14.00 -12.40
N ASP A 2 16.54 14.96 -11.47
CA ASP A 2 17.76 15.56 -10.91
C ASP A 2 18.52 14.54 -10.07
N LEU A 3 19.85 14.60 -10.14
CA LEU A 3 20.75 13.72 -9.40
C LEU A 3 20.60 13.88 -7.88
N ASP A 4 20.10 15.04 -7.43
CA ASP A 4 19.87 15.37 -6.02
C ASP A 4 18.66 14.65 -5.39
N ASP A 5 17.68 14.22 -6.20
CA ASP A 5 16.47 13.51 -5.73
C ASP A 5 16.77 12.03 -5.36
N LEU A 6 17.96 11.53 -5.74
CA LEU A 6 18.46 10.19 -5.41
C LEU A 6 19.16 10.13 -4.05
N LEU A 7 19.59 11.28 -3.51
CA LEU A 7 20.44 11.36 -2.31
C LEU A 7 19.65 11.52 -1.01
N ASN A 8 18.38 11.92 -1.09
CA ASN A 8 17.50 12.06 0.07
C ASN A 8 16.32 11.09 -0.07
N PRO A 9 16.41 9.85 0.46
CA PRO A 9 15.26 8.96 0.47
C PRO A 9 14.13 9.64 1.24
N LYS A 10 13.02 9.91 0.54
CA LYS A 10 11.81 10.44 1.19
C LYS A 10 11.46 9.52 2.36
N PRO A 11 11.17 10.08 3.56
CA PRO A 11 10.88 9.28 4.73
C PRO A 11 9.76 8.29 4.41
N LYS A 12 9.97 7.02 4.75
CA LYS A 12 9.00 5.96 4.48
C LYS A 12 7.74 6.22 5.31
N LEU A 13 6.61 6.33 4.62
CA LEU A 13 5.28 6.43 5.19
C LEU A 13 5.00 5.21 6.11
N ALA A 14 4.81 5.44 7.41
CA ALA A 14 4.51 4.38 8.37
C ALA A 14 3.15 4.58 9.04
N VAL A 15 2.49 3.46 9.39
CA VAL A 15 1.25 3.48 10.18
C VAL A 15 1.59 3.75 11.64
N GLY A 16 0.86 4.68 12.27
CA GLY A 16 1.03 5.00 13.69
C GLY A 16 2.16 5.96 14.02
N GLU A 17 2.74 6.64 13.02
CA GLU A 17 3.71 7.71 13.26
C GLU A 17 3.05 9.00 13.79
N PRO A 18 3.78 9.83 14.56
CA PRO A 18 3.27 11.12 15.03
C PRO A 18 2.98 12.06 13.86
N LEU A 19 1.85 12.78 13.94
CA LEU A 19 1.36 13.67 12.88
C LEU A 19 1.48 15.16 13.25
N ASP A 20 1.93 15.46 14.46
CA ASP A 20 1.85 16.82 15.04
C ASP A 20 2.67 17.88 14.28
N ALA A 21 3.70 17.44 13.54
CA ALA A 21 4.57 18.30 12.74
C ALA A 21 4.31 18.21 11.23
N ILE A 22 3.21 17.58 10.80
CA ILE A 22 2.89 17.34 9.38
C ILE A 22 1.84 18.36 8.92
N SER A 23 2.05 18.96 7.75
CA SER A 23 1.07 19.90 7.17
C SER A 23 -0.20 19.21 6.66
N VAL A 24 -1.28 19.97 6.47
CA VAL A 24 -2.55 19.43 5.95
C VAL A 24 -2.37 18.82 4.55
N ASP A 25 -1.61 19.47 3.67
CA ASP A 25 -1.37 18.99 2.31
C ASP A 25 -0.57 17.68 2.32
N GLU A 26 0.44 17.59 3.20
CA GLU A 26 1.15 16.33 3.41
C GLU A 26 0.19 15.26 3.94
N LEU A 27 -0.64 15.54 4.94
CA LEU A 27 -1.63 14.57 5.44
C LEU A 27 -2.55 14.05 4.32
N GLN A 28 -2.99 14.92 3.40
CA GLN A 28 -3.77 14.51 2.23
C GLN A 28 -2.98 13.57 1.30
N GLN A 29 -1.71 13.89 1.01
CA GLN A 29 -0.85 13.01 0.22
C GLN A 29 -0.63 11.66 0.89
N ARG A 30 -0.46 11.65 2.23
CA ARG A 30 -0.33 10.43 3.02
C ARG A 30 -1.59 9.56 2.93
N ILE A 31 -2.78 10.17 3.02
CA ILE A 31 -4.06 9.47 2.86
C ILE A 31 -4.12 8.77 1.50
N VAL A 32 -3.85 9.50 0.41
CA VAL A 32 -3.89 8.94 -0.95
C VAL A 32 -2.93 7.75 -1.10
N ALA A 33 -1.73 7.86 -0.52
CA ALA A 33 -0.75 6.78 -0.54
C ALA A 33 -1.24 5.53 0.23
N PHE A 34 -1.83 5.70 1.41
CA PHE A 34 -2.39 4.59 2.18
C PHE A 34 -3.62 3.96 1.51
N GLU A 35 -4.53 4.74 0.92
CA GLU A 35 -5.68 4.23 0.19
C GLU A 35 -5.29 3.41 -1.05
N THR A 36 -4.25 3.87 -1.76
CA THR A 36 -3.65 3.14 -2.88
C THR A 36 -3.11 1.80 -2.40
N GLU A 37 -2.41 1.79 -1.26
CA GLU A 37 -1.86 0.57 -0.69
C GLU A 37 -2.96 -0.39 -0.21
N ILE A 38 -4.01 0.12 0.44
CA ILE A 38 -5.19 -0.68 0.81
C ILE A 38 -5.82 -1.34 -0.42
N THR A 39 -5.94 -0.60 -1.52
CA THR A 39 -6.51 -1.12 -2.77
C THR A 39 -5.64 -2.24 -3.35
N ARG A 40 -4.32 -2.06 -3.35
CA ARG A 40 -3.36 -3.09 -3.77
C ARG A 40 -3.49 -4.36 -2.93
N LEU A 41 -3.53 -4.22 -1.61
CA LEU A 41 -3.67 -5.35 -0.68
C LEU A 41 -4.99 -6.09 -0.88
N LYS A 42 -6.11 -5.37 -1.05
CA LYS A 42 -7.42 -5.97 -1.35
C LYS A 42 -7.38 -6.78 -2.65
N SER A 43 -6.76 -6.25 -3.71
CA SER A 43 -6.61 -6.96 -4.98
C SER A 43 -5.80 -8.25 -4.83
N GLU A 44 -4.68 -8.20 -4.11
CA GLU A 44 -3.85 -9.38 -3.85
C GLU A 44 -4.58 -10.43 -3.00
N ILE A 45 -5.37 -10.02 -2.01
CA ILE A 45 -6.24 -10.92 -1.24
C ILE A 45 -7.22 -11.63 -2.17
N SER A 46 -7.93 -10.89 -3.03
CA SER A 46 -8.89 -11.46 -3.98
C SER A 46 -8.25 -12.48 -4.92
N LYS A 47 -7.06 -12.17 -5.47
CA LYS A 47 -6.30 -13.11 -6.32
C LYS A 47 -5.95 -14.40 -5.57
N LYS A 48 -5.46 -14.28 -4.33
CA LYS A 48 -5.08 -15.45 -3.51
C LYS A 48 -6.31 -16.29 -3.15
N GLN A 49 -7.44 -15.66 -2.85
CA GLN A 49 -8.69 -16.37 -2.59
C GLN A 49 -9.21 -17.11 -3.82
N ALA A 50 -9.17 -16.48 -5.00
CA ALA A 50 -9.57 -17.12 -6.25
C ALA A 50 -8.68 -18.34 -6.57
N SER A 51 -7.37 -18.23 -6.36
CA SER A 51 -6.44 -19.35 -6.51
C SER A 51 -6.75 -20.49 -5.54
N LYS A 52 -7.04 -20.18 -4.26
CA LYS A 52 -7.43 -21.18 -3.27
C LYS A 52 -8.74 -21.89 -3.67
N ALA A 53 -9.76 -21.14 -4.06
CA ALA A 53 -11.05 -21.70 -4.46
C ALA A 53 -10.93 -22.61 -5.68
N ALA A 54 -10.10 -22.25 -6.67
CA ALA A 54 -9.82 -23.10 -7.83
C ALA A 54 -9.12 -24.40 -7.43
N ALA A 55 -8.17 -24.35 -6.50
CA ALA A 55 -7.52 -25.54 -5.95
C ALA A 55 -8.52 -26.42 -5.19
N ASP A 56 -9.31 -25.84 -4.29
CA ASP A 56 -10.31 -26.57 -3.49
C ASP A 56 -11.35 -27.27 -4.39
N ALA A 57 -11.74 -26.66 -5.51
CA ALA A 57 -12.64 -27.25 -6.49
C ALA A 57 -12.00 -28.42 -7.27
N PHE A 58 -10.71 -28.31 -7.60
CA PHE A 58 -9.97 -29.36 -8.30
C PHE A 58 -9.73 -30.59 -7.43
N PHE A 59 -9.52 -30.42 -6.11
CA PHE A 59 -9.27 -31.55 -5.19
C PHE A 59 -10.53 -32.20 -4.62
N LYS A 60 -11.73 -31.64 -4.84
CA LYS A 60 -13.02 -32.20 -4.39
C LYS A 60 -13.77 -33.04 -5.43
N SER A 61 -13.20 -33.23 -6.62
CA SER A 61 -13.70 -34.17 -7.64
C SER A 61 -13.13 -35.57 -7.46
#